data_AF-A0AAP0DS68-F1
#
_entry.id   AF-A0AAP0DS68-F1
#
_cell.length_a   1.000
_cell.length_b   1.000
_cell.length_c   1.000
_cell.angle_alpha   90.00
_cell.angle_beta   90.00
_cell.angle_gamma   90.00
#
_symmetry.space_group_name_H-M   'P 1'
#
loop_
_entity.id
_entity.type
_entity.pdbx_description
1 polymer ?
#
loop_
_entity_poly.entity_id
_entity_poly.type
_entity_poly.pdbx_seq_one_letter_code
_entity_poly.pdbx_strand_id
1 'polypeptide(L)'
;MASIETGAAPSQATTETQVRWSSKLTRYVSSTGAVTIKNHAKVDVTLRIFLFVFSFIAVVVMTTSKQTARIQVSPDMTIGVDAKFTHLASFTYFVAAFSVIGLYSMITGYSSYSALKKQDHDSTNQQLHFVLLDSLILSISASATGAGGGVAYEALKGNPHVRWMKICHIFDTFCHHLASAGAMSLLTSVTLLMLIWFSVSAIHVNNSRR
;
A
#
# COMPACT_ATOMS: atom_id res chain seq x y z
N MET A 1 21.51 -35.60 78.90
CA MET A 1 20.10 -35.87 78.52
C MET A 1 19.32 -34.58 78.78
N ALA A 2 18.56 -33.97 77.88
CA ALA A 2 18.23 -34.20 76.48
C ALA A 2 17.78 -32.85 75.86
N SER A 3 17.72 -32.82 74.54
CA SER A 3 17.82 -31.67 73.63
C SER A 3 16.60 -30.76 73.54
N ILE A 4 16.87 -29.53 73.04
CA ILE A 4 15.92 -28.52 72.58
C ILE A 4 15.34 -28.95 71.22
N GLU A 5 14.01 -28.99 71.10
CA GLU A 5 13.29 -29.14 69.82
C GLU A 5 12.94 -27.76 69.25
N THR A 6 13.57 -27.40 68.14
CA THR A 6 13.23 -26.25 67.30
C THR A 6 12.06 -26.62 66.38
N GLY A 7 10.91 -25.97 66.59
CA GLY A 7 9.73 -26.10 65.73
C GLY A 7 10.00 -25.55 64.32
N ALA A 8 9.74 -26.40 63.32
CA ALA A 8 9.87 -26.12 61.90
C ALA A 8 8.76 -25.19 61.36
N ALA A 9 9.11 -24.35 60.39
CA ALA A 9 8.20 -23.51 59.62
C ALA A 9 7.49 -24.30 58.50
N PRO A 10 6.26 -23.94 58.08
CA PRO A 10 5.60 -24.55 56.92
C PRO A 10 5.81 -23.69 55.65
N SER A 11 6.42 -24.23 54.58
CA SER A 11 6.65 -23.46 53.35
C SER A 11 6.66 -24.24 52.02
N GLN A 12 5.69 -25.14 51.77
CA GLN A 12 5.64 -25.84 50.46
C GLN A 12 4.30 -25.88 49.70
N ALA A 13 3.19 -25.38 50.26
CA ALA A 13 1.88 -25.46 49.58
C ALA A 13 1.55 -24.26 48.64
N THR A 14 2.25 -23.13 48.77
CA THR A 14 1.94 -21.87 48.05
C THR A 14 2.68 -21.70 46.73
N THR A 15 3.78 -22.43 46.50
CA THR A 15 4.62 -22.26 45.31
C THR A 15 4.02 -22.92 44.06
N GLU A 16 3.54 -24.16 44.12
CA GLU A 16 3.00 -24.87 42.94
C GLU A 16 1.77 -24.21 42.30
N THR A 17 0.86 -23.69 43.13
CA THR A 17 -0.35 -23.02 42.64
C THR A 17 0.00 -21.72 41.91
N GLN A 18 0.93 -20.93 42.42
CA GLN A 18 1.40 -19.69 41.80
C GLN A 18 2.09 -19.95 40.44
N VAL A 19 2.90 -21.02 40.32
CA VAL A 19 3.55 -21.37 39.03
C VAL A 19 2.52 -21.77 37.97
N ARG A 20 1.47 -22.50 38.39
CA ARG A 20 0.38 -22.93 37.50
C ARG A 20 -0.47 -21.76 36.99
N TRP A 21 -0.72 -20.75 37.82
CA TRP A 21 -1.43 -19.53 37.42
C TRP A 21 -0.60 -18.68 36.45
N SER A 22 0.68 -18.45 36.73
CA SER A 22 1.57 -17.72 35.80
C SER A 22 1.64 -18.42 34.44
N SER A 23 1.84 -19.74 34.38
CA SER A 23 1.92 -20.46 33.10
C SER A 23 0.61 -20.47 32.29
N LYS A 24 -0.55 -20.39 32.96
CA LYS A 24 -1.86 -20.18 32.29
C LYS A 24 -2.02 -18.75 31.81
N LEU A 25 -1.63 -17.77 32.62
CA LEU A 25 -1.72 -16.35 32.25
C LEU A 25 -0.79 -16.03 31.07
N THR A 26 0.45 -16.52 31.09
CA THR A 26 1.40 -16.42 29.96
C THR A 26 0.84 -17.09 28.71
N ARG A 27 0.21 -18.27 28.82
CA ARG A 27 -0.46 -18.93 27.68
C ARG A 27 -1.68 -18.17 27.18
N TYR A 28 -2.47 -17.57 28.06
CA TYR A 28 -3.65 -16.80 27.68
C TYR A 28 -3.23 -15.49 26.99
N VAL A 29 -2.29 -14.74 27.57
CA VAL A 29 -1.69 -13.52 26.99
C VAL A 29 -0.97 -13.83 25.67
N SER A 30 -0.26 -14.95 25.58
CA SER A 30 0.39 -15.40 24.34
C SER A 30 -0.65 -15.82 23.29
N SER A 31 -1.75 -16.47 23.68
CA SER A 31 -2.85 -16.84 22.79
C SER A 31 -3.58 -15.60 22.26
N THR A 32 -3.97 -14.66 23.12
CA THR A 32 -4.63 -13.41 22.74
C THR A 32 -3.70 -12.49 21.92
N GLY A 33 -2.42 -12.45 22.29
CA GLY A 33 -1.37 -11.74 21.55
C GLY A 33 -1.13 -12.34 20.16
N ALA A 34 -1.06 -13.66 20.04
CA ALA A 34 -0.88 -14.37 18.78
C ALA A 34 -2.11 -14.24 17.86
N VAL A 35 -3.33 -14.21 18.41
CA VAL A 35 -4.57 -13.95 17.63
C VAL A 35 -4.56 -12.53 17.06
N THR A 36 -4.18 -11.53 17.87
CA THR A 36 -4.14 -10.13 17.44
C THR A 36 -3.06 -9.89 16.38
N ILE A 37 -1.85 -10.46 16.57
CA ILE A 37 -0.74 -10.35 15.59
C ILE A 37 -1.08 -11.09 14.29
N LYS A 38 -1.71 -12.27 14.34
CA LYS A 38 -2.12 -13.00 13.12
C LYS A 38 -3.14 -12.21 12.30
N ASN A 39 -4.12 -11.60 12.95
CA ASN A 39 -5.09 -10.76 12.25
C ASN A 39 -4.41 -9.55 11.63
N HIS A 40 -3.42 -8.99 12.33
CA HIS A 40 -2.65 -7.88 11.82
C HIS A 40 -1.83 -8.23 10.55
N ALA A 41 -1.08 -9.33 10.58
CA ALA A 41 -0.30 -9.79 9.44
C ALA A 41 -1.18 -10.16 8.23
N LYS A 42 -2.38 -10.73 8.47
CA LYS A 42 -3.35 -11.00 7.40
C LYS A 42 -3.80 -9.71 6.72
N VAL A 43 -4.14 -8.68 7.50
CA VAL A 43 -4.59 -7.38 6.97
C VAL A 43 -3.48 -6.70 6.17
N ASP A 44 -2.22 -6.73 6.64
CA ASP A 44 -1.06 -6.23 5.88
C ASP A 44 -0.93 -6.93 4.53
N VAL A 45 -0.96 -8.27 4.49
CA VAL A 45 -0.86 -9.00 3.22
C VAL A 45 -2.02 -8.68 2.29
N THR A 46 -3.24 -8.60 2.81
CA THR A 46 -4.41 -8.24 2.01
C THR A 46 -4.25 -6.84 1.40
N LEU A 47 -3.82 -5.85 2.18
CA LEU A 47 -3.57 -4.49 1.68
C LEU A 47 -2.47 -4.47 0.61
N ARG A 48 -1.40 -5.26 0.76
CA ARG A 48 -0.33 -5.38 -0.26
C ARG A 48 -0.82 -6.03 -1.56
N ILE A 49 -1.75 -6.99 -1.48
CA ILE A 49 -2.38 -7.56 -2.68
C ILE A 49 -3.24 -6.51 -3.38
N PHE A 50 -4.06 -5.76 -2.64
CA PHE A 50 -4.86 -4.67 -3.21
C PHE A 50 -3.99 -3.61 -3.88
N LEU A 51 -2.87 -3.24 -3.24
CA LEU A 51 -1.90 -2.29 -3.80
C LEU A 51 -1.36 -2.75 -5.17
N PHE A 52 -0.98 -4.03 -5.28
CA PHE A 52 -0.52 -4.62 -6.53
C PHE A 52 -1.64 -4.60 -7.59
N VAL A 53 -2.86 -5.00 -7.22
CA VAL A 53 -3.99 -5.06 -8.15
C VAL A 53 -4.33 -3.66 -8.68
N PHE A 54 -4.45 -2.65 -7.82
CA PHE A 54 -4.78 -1.29 -8.25
C PHE A 54 -3.69 -0.66 -9.11
N SER A 55 -2.42 -0.85 -8.75
CA SER A 55 -1.30 -0.35 -9.56
C SER A 55 -1.22 -1.04 -10.91
N PHE A 56 -1.43 -2.37 -10.96
CA PHE A 56 -1.46 -3.13 -12.20
C PHE A 56 -2.61 -2.69 -13.11
N ILE A 57 -3.82 -2.54 -12.57
CA ILE A 57 -4.97 -2.05 -13.33
C ILE A 57 -4.69 -0.65 -13.87
N ALA A 58 -4.13 0.26 -13.07
CA ALA A 58 -3.80 1.61 -13.52
C ALA A 58 -2.82 1.58 -14.71
N VAL A 59 -1.78 0.75 -14.66
CA VAL A 59 -0.83 0.56 -15.77
C VAL A 59 -1.51 -0.05 -16.99
N VAL A 60 -2.28 -1.12 -16.84
CA VAL A 60 -2.94 -1.80 -17.96
C VAL A 60 -3.94 -0.88 -18.64
N VAL A 61 -4.80 -0.20 -17.89
CA VAL A 61 -5.77 0.76 -18.44
C VAL A 61 -5.03 1.85 -19.21
N MET A 62 -3.98 2.42 -18.63
CA MET A 62 -3.23 3.52 -19.22
C MET A 62 -2.39 3.13 -20.44
N THR A 63 -1.90 1.89 -20.50
CA THR A 63 -1.13 1.38 -21.65
C THR A 63 -2.03 0.88 -22.78
N THR A 64 -3.23 0.42 -22.45
CA THR A 64 -4.20 -0.11 -23.42
C THR A 64 -4.95 0.98 -24.17
N SER A 65 -5.00 2.19 -23.63
CA SER A 65 -5.87 3.27 -24.08
C SER A 65 -5.45 3.93 -25.42
N LYS A 66 -4.93 3.18 -26.38
CA LYS A 66 -4.48 3.70 -27.67
C LYS A 66 -5.67 4.27 -28.44
N GLN A 67 -5.71 5.58 -28.66
CA GLN A 67 -6.74 6.20 -29.50
C GLN A 67 -6.09 7.13 -30.53
N THR A 68 -6.21 6.75 -31.80
CA THR A 68 -5.94 7.62 -32.94
C THR A 68 -7.23 8.38 -33.25
N ALA A 69 -7.26 9.71 -33.15
CA ALA A 69 -8.40 10.49 -33.63
C ALA A 69 -8.01 11.36 -34.82
N ARG A 70 -8.98 11.57 -35.70
CA ARG A 70 -8.84 12.39 -36.89
C ARG A 70 -9.29 13.80 -36.55
N ILE A 71 -8.37 14.76 -36.59
CA ILE A 71 -8.72 16.18 -36.45
C ILE A 71 -8.88 16.79 -37.85
N GLN A 72 -10.00 17.46 -38.08
CA GLN A 72 -10.21 18.29 -39.27
C GLN A 72 -9.45 19.60 -39.09
N VAL A 73 -8.40 19.81 -39.88
CA VAL A 73 -7.62 21.06 -39.89
C VAL A 73 -8.10 22.03 -40.97
N SER A 74 -8.82 21.54 -41.98
CA SER A 74 -9.51 22.33 -43.02
C SER A 74 -10.65 21.50 -43.65
N PRO A 75 -11.63 22.13 -44.34
CA PRO A 75 -12.79 21.44 -44.92
C PRO A 75 -12.43 20.28 -45.88
N ASP A 76 -11.25 20.30 -46.49
CA ASP A 76 -10.74 19.26 -47.40
C ASP A 76 -9.56 18.43 -46.83
N MET A 77 -9.16 18.64 -45.56
CA MET A 77 -8.02 17.92 -44.96
C MET A 77 -8.31 17.45 -43.53
N THR A 78 -8.51 16.15 -43.39
CA THR A 78 -8.45 15.43 -42.11
C THR A 78 -7.05 14.86 -41.90
N ILE A 79 -6.33 15.35 -40.88
CA ILE A 79 -5.09 14.70 -40.43
C ILE A 79 -5.41 13.77 -39.25
N GLY A 80 -4.96 12.52 -39.34
CA GLY A 80 -4.97 11.61 -38.19
C GLY A 80 -3.91 12.06 -37.21
N VAL A 81 -4.30 12.66 -36.08
CA VAL A 81 -3.36 12.93 -34.98
C VAL A 81 -3.46 11.79 -33.98
N ASP A 82 -2.35 11.08 -33.88
CA ASP A 82 -2.22 9.92 -33.02
C ASP A 82 -1.99 10.40 -31.58
N ALA A 83 -3.03 10.40 -30.74
CA ALA A 83 -2.89 10.72 -29.33
C ALA A 83 -2.45 9.47 -28.56
N LYS A 84 -1.14 9.18 -28.59
CA LYS A 84 -0.54 8.12 -27.75
C LYS A 84 -0.04 8.69 -26.42
N PHE A 85 -0.19 7.91 -25.35
CA PHE A 85 0.39 8.22 -24.03
C PHE A 85 1.90 8.46 -24.07
N THR A 86 2.59 7.80 -25.00
CA THR A 86 4.02 7.93 -25.20
C THR A 86 4.43 9.33 -25.68
N HIS A 87 3.50 10.09 -26.27
CA HIS A 87 3.77 11.47 -26.70
C HIS A 87 3.64 12.48 -25.57
N LEU A 88 3.02 12.12 -24.44
CA LEU A 88 2.91 12.98 -23.27
C LEU A 88 3.83 12.49 -22.15
N ALA A 89 4.80 13.34 -21.79
CA ALA A 89 5.77 13.04 -20.75
C ALA A 89 5.10 12.74 -19.40
N SER A 90 3.98 13.40 -19.07
CA SER A 90 3.23 13.18 -17.83
C SER A 90 2.67 11.76 -17.71
N PHE A 91 2.11 11.24 -18.79
CA PHE A 91 1.52 9.90 -18.84
C PHE A 91 2.59 8.80 -18.89
N THR A 92 3.70 9.06 -19.57
CA THR A 92 4.87 8.16 -19.54
C THR A 92 5.45 8.08 -18.12
N TYR A 93 5.58 9.20 -17.42
CA TYR A 93 6.00 9.24 -16.02
C TYR A 93 5.01 8.49 -15.11
N PHE A 94 3.70 8.67 -15.31
CA PHE A 94 2.68 7.93 -14.56
C PHE A 94 2.85 6.41 -14.71
N VAL A 95 2.96 5.89 -15.94
CA VAL A 95 3.14 4.46 -16.18
C VAL A 95 4.44 3.94 -15.57
N ALA A 96 5.54 4.69 -15.71
CA ALA A 96 6.83 4.32 -15.12
C ALA A 96 6.75 4.26 -13.58
N ALA A 97 6.17 5.28 -12.95
CA ALA A 97 6.00 5.34 -11.51
C ALA A 97 5.13 4.18 -11.00
N PHE A 98 3.97 3.95 -11.60
CA PHE A 98 3.08 2.85 -11.21
C PHE A 98 3.67 1.46 -11.46
N SER A 99 4.55 1.31 -12.46
CA SER A 99 5.33 0.08 -12.62
C SER A 99 6.31 -0.15 -11.46
N VAL A 100 6.99 0.91 -10.98
CA VAL A 100 7.87 0.81 -9.81
C VAL A 100 7.07 0.47 -8.55
N ILE A 101 5.90 1.10 -8.36
CA ILE A 101 4.97 0.79 -7.27
C ILE A 101 4.56 -0.70 -7.32
N GLY A 102 4.22 -1.21 -8.50
CA GLY A 102 3.84 -2.61 -8.70
C GLY A 102 4.98 -3.59 -8.37
N LEU A 103 6.20 -3.34 -8.86
CA LEU A 103 7.38 -4.16 -8.55
C LEU A 103 7.69 -4.15 -7.05
N TYR A 104 7.66 -2.97 -6.44
CA TYR A 104 7.82 -2.81 -5.00
C TYR A 104 6.77 -3.61 -4.22
N SER A 105 5.49 -3.51 -4.62
CA SER A 105 4.39 -4.26 -4.00
C SER A 105 4.59 -5.77 -4.11
N MET A 106 5.14 -6.26 -5.22
CA MET A 106 5.40 -7.69 -5.42
C MET A 106 6.51 -8.19 -4.48
N ILE A 107 7.63 -7.46 -4.40
CA ILE A 107 8.75 -7.81 -3.51
C ILE A 107 8.28 -7.79 -2.05
N THR A 108 7.65 -6.71 -1.64
CA THR A 108 7.22 -6.55 -0.25
C THR A 108 6.06 -7.48 0.14
N GLY A 109 5.15 -7.76 -0.79
CA GLY A 109 4.10 -8.77 -0.62
C GLY A 109 4.67 -10.18 -0.43
N TYR A 110 5.69 -10.54 -1.22
CA TYR A 110 6.38 -11.83 -1.06
C TYR A 110 7.12 -11.92 0.28
N SER A 111 7.79 -10.85 0.70
CA SER A 111 8.44 -10.77 2.01
C SER A 111 7.42 -10.93 3.15
N SER A 112 6.28 -10.24 3.07
CA SER A 112 5.22 -10.33 4.09
C SER A 112 4.59 -11.74 4.13
N TYR A 113 4.31 -12.34 2.97
CA TYR A 113 3.81 -13.72 2.89
C TYR A 113 4.81 -14.74 3.47
N SER A 114 6.10 -14.56 3.19
CA SER A 114 7.16 -15.42 3.74
C SER A 114 7.28 -15.28 5.26
N ALA A 115 7.08 -14.07 5.80
CA ALA A 115 7.05 -13.79 7.23
C ALA A 115 5.82 -14.39 7.94
N LEU A 116 4.67 -14.56 7.26
CA LEU A 116 3.55 -15.32 7.82
C LEU A 116 3.88 -16.81 7.97
N LYS A 117 4.71 -17.36 7.08
CA LYS A 117 5.09 -18.79 7.09
C LYS A 117 6.21 -19.07 8.10
N LYS A 118 7.16 -18.16 8.24
CA LYS A 118 8.21 -18.22 9.27
C LYS A 118 7.77 -17.40 10.47
N GLN A 119 7.22 -18.05 11.48
CA GLN A 119 6.85 -17.46 12.76
C GLN A 119 8.10 -17.03 13.56
N ASP A 120 8.88 -16.09 13.03
CA ASP A 120 10.14 -15.65 13.61
C ASP A 120 10.01 -14.26 14.24
N HIS A 121 10.65 -14.11 15.39
CA HIS A 121 10.24 -13.21 16.48
C HIS A 121 11.04 -11.88 16.51
N ASP A 122 11.62 -11.43 15.39
CA ASP A 122 12.49 -10.25 15.38
C ASP A 122 12.21 -9.26 14.23
N SER A 123 10.98 -8.72 14.18
CA SER A 123 10.49 -7.93 13.03
C SER A 123 10.56 -6.41 13.19
N THR A 124 11.05 -5.88 14.31
CA THR A 124 10.91 -4.43 14.59
C THR A 124 11.69 -3.57 13.59
N ASN A 125 12.91 -3.99 13.23
CA ASN A 125 13.75 -3.27 12.27
C ASN A 125 13.21 -3.39 10.83
N GLN A 126 12.71 -4.57 10.47
CA GLN A 126 12.09 -4.82 9.16
C GLN A 126 10.82 -3.99 8.96
N GLN A 127 10.02 -3.80 10.01
CA GLN A 127 8.78 -3.03 9.96
C GLN A 127 9.02 -1.53 9.76
N LEU A 128 10.08 -0.97 10.37
CA LEU A 128 10.50 0.41 10.11
C LEU A 128 10.95 0.61 8.66
N HIS A 129 11.69 -0.35 8.11
CA HIS A 129 12.11 -0.32 6.71
C HIS A 129 10.93 -0.29 5.73
N PHE A 130 9.89 -1.10 6.00
CA PHE A 130 8.66 -1.07 5.20
C PHE A 130 7.96 0.28 5.29
N VAL A 131 7.78 0.85 6.48
CA VAL A 131 7.14 2.17 6.65
C VAL A 131 7.85 3.27 5.87
N LEU A 132 9.18 3.30 5.92
CA LEU A 132 9.97 4.31 5.19
C LEU A 132 9.79 4.14 3.68
N LEU A 133 9.90 2.92 3.17
CA LEU A 133 9.73 2.64 1.75
C LEU A 133 8.28 2.89 1.29
N ASP A 134 7.27 2.49 2.07
CA ASP A 134 5.85 2.74 1.78
C ASP A 134 5.56 4.25 1.70
N SER A 135 6.19 5.06 2.58
CA SER A 135 6.08 6.54 2.53
C SER A 135 6.72 7.16 1.28
N LEU A 136 7.87 6.62 0.85
CA LEU A 136 8.53 7.05 -0.39
C LEU A 136 7.65 6.72 -1.61
N ILE A 137 7.10 5.52 -1.65
CA ILE A 137 6.21 5.05 -2.72
C ILE A 137 4.91 5.87 -2.75
N LEU A 138 4.37 6.25 -1.59
CA LEU A 138 3.24 7.18 -1.51
C LEU A 138 3.57 8.53 -2.15
N SER A 139 4.73 9.10 -1.85
CA SER A 139 5.15 10.38 -2.43
C SER A 139 5.29 10.33 -3.96
N ILE A 140 5.85 9.23 -4.48
CA ILE A 140 5.97 8.97 -5.92
C ILE A 140 4.58 8.80 -6.56
N SER A 141 3.67 8.07 -5.90
CA SER A 141 2.29 7.91 -6.40
C SER A 141 1.57 9.26 -6.48
N ALA A 142 1.75 10.12 -5.48
CA ALA A 142 1.12 11.44 -5.42
C ALA A 142 1.70 12.38 -6.48
N SER A 143 3.02 12.39 -6.69
CA SER A 143 3.65 13.22 -7.72
C SER A 143 3.22 12.80 -9.12
N ALA A 144 3.19 11.49 -9.41
CA ALA A 144 2.75 10.94 -10.69
C ALA A 144 1.28 11.26 -10.97
N THR A 145 0.41 11.07 -9.97
CA THR A 145 -1.03 11.37 -10.07
C THR A 145 -1.26 12.86 -10.25
N GLY A 146 -0.51 13.73 -9.57
CA GLY A 146 -0.59 15.18 -9.74
C GLY A 146 -0.14 15.65 -11.13
N ALA A 147 0.97 15.12 -11.65
CA ALA A 147 1.47 15.45 -12.97
C ALA A 147 0.51 14.98 -14.09
N GLY A 148 0.00 13.76 -13.98
CA GLY A 148 -1.02 13.24 -14.90
C GLY A 148 -2.35 13.99 -14.79
N GLY A 149 -2.78 14.29 -13.57
CA GLY A 149 -4.03 14.98 -13.26
C GLY A 149 -4.05 16.42 -13.74
N GLY A 150 -2.94 17.15 -13.64
CA GLY A 150 -2.83 18.51 -14.17
C GLY A 150 -3.04 18.55 -15.68
N VAL A 151 -2.35 17.68 -16.42
CA VAL A 151 -2.51 17.57 -17.88
C VAL A 151 -3.91 17.10 -18.25
N ALA A 152 -4.50 16.18 -17.47
CA ALA A 152 -5.88 15.73 -17.65
C ALA A 152 -6.90 16.86 -17.44
N TYR A 153 -6.69 17.71 -16.43
CA TYR A 153 -7.57 18.84 -16.14
C TYR A 153 -7.57 19.86 -17.27
N GLU A 154 -6.38 20.23 -17.74
CA GLU A 154 -6.25 21.08 -18.91
C GLU A 154 -6.99 20.45 -20.11
N ALA A 155 -7.03 19.10 -20.21
CA ALA A 155 -7.49 18.42 -21.43
C ALA A 155 -9.02 18.39 -21.48
N LEU A 156 -9.63 18.42 -20.30
CA LEU A 156 -11.06 18.54 -20.08
C LEU A 156 -11.54 20.00 -20.24
N LYS A 157 -10.85 20.94 -19.59
CA LYS A 157 -11.28 22.35 -19.54
C LYS A 157 -10.90 23.11 -20.82
N GLY A 158 -9.71 22.85 -21.36
CA GLY A 158 -9.03 23.69 -22.35
C GLY A 158 -8.62 25.04 -21.75
N ASN A 159 -7.66 25.70 -22.38
CA ASN A 159 -7.26 27.05 -22.01
C ASN A 159 -7.07 27.91 -23.28
N PRO A 160 -7.96 28.87 -23.55
CA PRO A 160 -7.89 29.68 -24.77
C PRO A 160 -6.68 30.61 -24.79
N HIS A 161 -6.14 31.03 -23.63
CA HIS A 161 -5.00 31.95 -23.56
C HIS A 161 -3.70 31.30 -24.06
N VAL A 162 -3.56 29.99 -23.89
CA VAL A 162 -2.42 29.21 -24.40
C VAL A 162 -2.79 28.39 -25.63
N ARG A 163 -3.93 28.68 -26.27
CA ARG A 163 -4.47 27.95 -27.44
C ARG A 163 -4.62 26.44 -27.21
N TRP A 164 -4.86 26.03 -25.96
CA TRP A 164 -5.12 24.64 -25.63
C TRP A 164 -6.59 24.31 -25.84
N MET A 165 -6.86 23.50 -26.87
CA MET A 165 -8.20 23.09 -27.24
C MET A 165 -8.69 21.96 -26.32
N LYS A 166 -10.01 21.83 -26.15
CA LYS A 166 -10.62 20.73 -25.38
C LYS A 166 -10.39 19.40 -26.11
N ILE A 167 -9.51 18.56 -25.56
CA ILE A 167 -9.13 17.28 -26.16
C ILE A 167 -10.15 16.19 -25.83
N CYS A 168 -10.71 16.18 -24.62
CA CYS A 168 -11.65 15.13 -24.20
C CYS A 168 -12.96 15.08 -25.02
N HIS A 169 -13.34 16.18 -25.69
CA HIS A 169 -14.50 16.18 -26.60
C HIS A 169 -14.22 15.42 -27.91
N ILE A 170 -12.95 15.31 -28.31
CA ILE A 170 -12.51 14.65 -29.55
C ILE A 170 -12.11 13.19 -29.26
N PHE A 171 -11.53 12.95 -28.09
CA PHE A 171 -10.99 11.65 -27.65
C PHE A 171 -11.72 11.14 -26.40
N ASP A 172 -13.03 10.90 -26.52
CA ASP A 172 -13.89 10.54 -25.39
C ASP A 172 -13.43 9.22 -24.71
N THR A 173 -13.17 8.18 -25.50
CA THR A 173 -12.73 6.87 -24.99
C THR A 173 -11.38 6.95 -24.27
N PHE A 174 -10.42 7.68 -24.83
CA PHE A 174 -9.12 7.93 -24.18
C PHE A 174 -9.30 8.68 -22.87
N CYS A 175 -10.16 9.71 -22.84
CA CYS A 175 -10.42 10.49 -21.65
C CYS A 175 -11.13 9.66 -20.56
N HIS A 176 -12.02 8.74 -20.96
CA HIS A 176 -12.63 7.78 -20.05
C HIS A 176 -11.60 6.81 -19.44
N HIS A 177 -10.71 6.27 -20.26
CA HIS A 177 -9.61 5.44 -19.77
C HIS A 177 -8.68 6.22 -18.84
N LEU A 178 -8.32 7.45 -19.18
CA LEU A 178 -7.50 8.31 -18.34
C LEU A 178 -8.17 8.60 -16.99
N ALA A 179 -9.46 8.91 -16.99
CA ALA A 179 -10.24 9.12 -15.77
C ALA A 179 -10.27 7.85 -14.91
N SER A 180 -10.48 6.68 -15.52
CA SER A 180 -10.48 5.40 -14.80
C SER A 180 -9.10 5.01 -14.25
N ALA A 181 -8.02 5.23 -15.00
CA ALA A 181 -6.65 5.06 -14.53
C ALA A 181 -6.34 6.03 -13.38
N GLY A 182 -6.80 7.28 -13.49
CA GLY A 182 -6.74 8.29 -12.43
C GLY A 182 -7.45 7.84 -11.15
N ALA A 183 -8.66 7.30 -11.26
CA ALA A 183 -9.39 6.77 -10.11
C ALA A 183 -8.63 5.61 -9.44
N MET A 184 -8.07 4.68 -10.22
CA MET A 184 -7.25 3.58 -9.70
C MET A 184 -5.95 4.07 -9.03
N SER A 185 -5.34 5.15 -9.53
CA SER A 185 -4.20 5.78 -8.85
C SER A 185 -4.55 6.37 -7.48
N LEU A 186 -5.71 7.02 -7.35
CA LEU A 186 -6.17 7.53 -6.06
C LEU A 186 -6.43 6.39 -5.07
N LEU A 187 -7.05 5.30 -5.52
CA LEU A 187 -7.23 4.09 -4.70
C LEU A 187 -5.88 3.50 -4.26
N THR A 188 -4.87 3.53 -5.12
CA THR A 188 -3.50 3.12 -4.78
C THR A 188 -2.93 4.00 -3.67
N SER A 189 -3.04 5.33 -3.77
CA SER A 189 -2.57 6.25 -2.71
C SER A 189 -3.31 6.05 -1.38
N VAL A 190 -4.63 5.85 -1.41
CA VAL A 190 -5.43 5.54 -0.21
C VAL A 190 -4.98 4.22 0.43
N THR A 191 -4.69 3.20 -0.39
CA THR A 191 -4.21 1.90 0.10
C THR A 191 -2.84 2.02 0.75
N LEU A 192 -1.91 2.80 0.18
CA LEU A 192 -0.60 3.10 0.79
C LEU A 192 -0.75 3.82 2.13
N LEU A 193 -1.64 4.81 2.22
CA LEU A 193 -1.92 5.50 3.48
C LEU A 193 -2.43 4.54 4.56
N MET A 194 -3.35 3.64 4.20
CA MET A 194 -3.84 2.61 5.11
C MET A 194 -2.72 1.65 5.54
N LEU A 195 -1.82 1.28 4.63
CA LEU A 195 -0.67 0.42 4.92
C LEU A 195 0.31 1.08 5.92
N ILE A 196 0.60 2.36 5.74
CA ILE A 196 1.45 3.15 6.64
C ILE A 196 0.79 3.26 8.02
N TRP A 197 -0.50 3.63 8.06
CA TRP A 197 -1.26 3.74 9.30
C TRP A 197 -1.24 2.44 10.11
N PHE A 198 -1.49 1.34 9.40
CA PHE A 198 -1.50 0.00 9.97
C PHE A 198 -0.12 -0.40 10.51
N SER A 199 0.93 -0.12 9.75
CA SER A 199 2.32 -0.40 10.15
C SER A 199 2.74 0.40 11.39
N VAL A 200 2.38 1.69 11.46
CA VAL A 200 2.63 2.55 12.63
C VAL A 200 1.86 2.05 13.85
N SER A 201 0.59 1.69 13.68
CA SER A 201 -0.25 1.13 14.76
C SER A 201 0.37 -0.14 15.33
N ALA A 202 0.86 -1.03 14.47
CA ALA A 202 1.52 -2.26 14.88
C ALA A 202 2.85 -1.99 15.62
N ILE A 203 3.64 -0.98 15.21
CA ILE A 203 4.84 -0.55 15.95
C ILE A 203 4.46 0.00 17.33
N HIS A 204 3.44 0.84 17.41
CA HIS A 204 2.99 1.45 18.66
C HIS A 204 2.52 0.39 19.68
N VAL A 205 1.70 -0.57 19.24
CA VAL A 205 1.25 -1.69 20.07
C VAL A 205 2.43 -2.56 20.52
N ASN A 206 3.43 -2.77 19.67
CA ASN A 206 4.64 -3.50 20.05
C ASN A 206 5.47 -2.74 21.10
N ASN A 207 5.61 -1.43 20.95
CA ASN A 207 6.34 -0.58 21.91
C ASN A 207 5.65 -0.54 23.28
N SER A 208 4.31 -0.48 23.32
CA SER A 208 3.54 -0.50 24.57
C SER A 208 3.61 -1.83 25.34
N ARG A 209 4.11 -2.91 24.73
CA ARG A 209 4.26 -4.23 25.36
C ARG A 209 5.66 -4.51 25.92
N ARG A 210 6.65 -3.68 25.61
CA ARG A 210 7.97 -3.72 26.25
C ARG A 210 7.96 -2.91 27.55
#